data_AF-A0A846PPT0-F1
#
_entry.id   AF-A0A846PPT0-F1
#
_cell.length_a   1.000
_cell.length_b   1.000
_cell.length_c   1.000
_cell.angle_alpha   90.00
_cell.angle_beta   90.00
_cell.angle_gamma   90.00
#
_symmetry.space_group_name_H-M   'P 1'
#
loop_
_entity.id
_entity.type
_entity.pdbx_description
1 polymer ?
#
loop_
_entity_poly.entity_id
_entity_poly.type
_entity_poly.pdbx_seq_one_letter_code
_entity_poly.pdbx_strand_id
1 'polypeptide(L)'
;MVKSYARGRRFEYHVVDKLAKHGIRSRRVALSGRQPSEDIPNADIVVEEKFLGKAKTTKAKKYVSFPEKEILELENKELNFLVFNFSRTNPFVVIRFEDFAELVKLWKERKG
;
A
#
# COMPACT_ATOMS: atom_id res chain seq x y z
N MET A 1 22.19 1.17 -10.02
CA MET A 1 20.97 1.75 -9.43
C MET A 1 19.69 0.88 -9.62
N VAL A 2 19.78 -0.46 -9.67
CA VAL A 2 18.65 -1.36 -10.03
C VAL A 2 18.04 -2.11 -8.82
N LYS A 3 18.68 -2.06 -7.64
CA LYS A 3 18.35 -2.95 -6.50
C LYS A 3 17.06 -2.59 -5.74
N SER A 4 16.54 -1.36 -5.84
CA SER A 4 15.34 -0.93 -5.09
C SER A 4 14.04 -1.46 -5.71
N TYR A 5 13.91 -1.37 -7.04
CA TYR A 5 12.70 -1.82 -7.77
C TYR A 5 12.44 -3.31 -7.64
N ALA A 6 13.49 -4.14 -7.71
CA ALA A 6 13.36 -5.58 -7.53
C ALA A 6 12.87 -5.98 -6.11
N ARG A 7 12.93 -5.07 -5.14
CA ARG A 7 12.46 -5.32 -3.78
C ARG A 7 10.99 -4.98 -3.61
N GLY A 8 10.56 -3.79 -4.06
CA GLY A 8 9.14 -3.40 -4.08
C GLY A 8 8.30 -4.43 -4.81
N ARG A 9 8.74 -4.82 -6.02
CA ARG A 9 8.08 -5.85 -6.82
C ARG A 9 7.96 -7.19 -6.08
N ARG A 10 9.01 -7.65 -5.41
CA ARG A 10 8.95 -8.89 -4.62
C ARG A 10 7.96 -8.80 -3.46
N PHE A 11 7.88 -7.63 -2.83
CA PHE A 11 6.92 -7.40 -1.76
C PHE A 11 5.48 -7.41 -2.29
N GLU A 12 5.19 -6.73 -3.40
CA GLU A 12 3.88 -6.81 -4.05
C GLU A 12 3.49 -8.26 -4.40
N TYR A 13 4.41 -9.07 -4.95
CA TYR A 13 4.15 -10.49 -5.24
C TYR A 13 3.79 -11.22 -3.96
N HIS A 14 4.56 -10.99 -2.90
CA HIS A 14 4.34 -11.60 -1.61
C HIS A 14 2.96 -11.25 -1.01
N VAL A 15 2.50 -10.01 -1.14
CA VAL A 15 1.16 -9.60 -0.71
C VAL A 15 0.09 -10.34 -1.50
N VAL A 16 0.18 -10.34 -2.83
CA VAL A 16 -0.77 -11.05 -3.71
C VAL A 16 -0.82 -12.56 -3.40
N ASP A 17 0.34 -13.20 -3.25
CA ASP A 17 0.43 -14.63 -2.91
C ASP A 17 -0.21 -14.93 -1.55
N LYS A 18 -0.05 -14.03 -0.57
CA LYS A 18 -0.67 -14.18 0.76
C LYS A 18 -2.18 -14.03 0.69
N LEU A 19 -2.69 -13.02 -0.03
CA LEU A 19 -4.13 -12.84 -0.24
C LEU A 19 -4.75 -14.05 -0.95
N ALA A 20 -4.09 -14.56 -1.99
CA ALA A 20 -4.52 -15.74 -2.72
C ALA A 20 -4.61 -17.00 -1.82
N LYS A 21 -3.65 -17.19 -0.90
CA LYS A 21 -3.70 -18.28 0.11
C LYS A 21 -4.90 -18.21 1.04
N HIS A 22 -5.50 -17.03 1.19
CA HIS A 22 -6.73 -16.81 1.96
C HIS A 22 -7.98 -16.74 1.08
N GLY A 23 -7.89 -17.11 -0.21
CA GLY A 23 -9.02 -17.11 -1.14
C GLY A 23 -9.43 -15.72 -1.64
N ILE A 24 -8.60 -14.69 -1.42
CA ILE A 24 -8.89 -13.32 -1.83
C ILE A 24 -8.30 -13.08 -3.22
N ARG A 25 -9.15 -12.71 -4.19
CA ARG A 25 -8.69 -12.41 -5.55
C ARG A 25 -7.93 -11.10 -5.54
N SER A 26 -6.69 -11.13 -6.01
CA SER A 26 -5.86 -9.93 -6.10
C SER A 26 -4.86 -10.05 -7.24
N ARG A 27 -4.42 -8.91 -7.73
CA ARG A 27 -3.37 -8.80 -8.74
C ARG A 27 -2.51 -7.58 -8.51
N ARG A 28 -1.31 -7.59 -9.07
CA ARG A 28 -0.50 -6.39 -9.18
C ARG A 28 -0.95 -5.51 -10.34
N VAL A 29 -0.63 -4.24 -10.24
CA VAL A 29 -0.65 -3.31 -11.37
C VAL A 29 0.76 -3.29 -11.97
N ALA A 30 0.90 -3.69 -13.23
CA ALA A 30 2.19 -3.63 -13.90
C ALA A 30 2.62 -2.18 -14.10
N LEU A 31 3.91 -1.88 -13.90
CA LEU A 31 4.48 -0.54 -14.13
C LEU A 31 3.83 0.59 -13.32
N SER A 32 3.21 0.28 -12.17
CA SER A 32 2.69 1.28 -11.23
C SER A 32 3.77 2.34 -10.92
N GLY A 33 3.45 3.61 -11.19
CA GLY A 33 4.37 4.74 -11.04
C GLY A 33 5.35 5.02 -12.20
N ARG A 34 5.42 4.17 -13.24
CA ARG A 34 6.18 4.45 -14.48
C ARG A 34 5.25 4.73 -15.66
N GLN A 35 4.19 3.95 -15.78
CA GLN A 35 3.11 4.11 -16.75
C GLN A 35 1.81 3.76 -16.02
N PRO A 36 1.23 4.72 -15.27
CA PRO A 36 -0.10 4.52 -14.70
C PRO A 36 -1.06 4.24 -15.86
N SER A 37 -1.83 3.16 -15.79
CA SER A 37 -2.94 2.97 -16.73
C SER A 37 -4.00 4.03 -16.45
N GLU A 38 -4.65 4.55 -17.50
CA GLU A 38 -5.75 5.51 -17.35
C GLU A 38 -6.84 4.99 -16.41
N ASP A 39 -7.11 3.68 -16.44
CA ASP A 39 -8.15 3.04 -15.64
C ASP A 39 -7.77 2.79 -14.17
N ILE A 40 -6.48 2.81 -13.84
CA ILE A 40 -5.97 2.48 -12.49
C ILE A 40 -4.77 3.37 -12.16
N PRO A 41 -5.00 4.69 -11.98
CA PRO A 41 -3.93 5.60 -11.64
C PRO A 41 -3.38 5.27 -10.24
N ASN A 42 -2.06 5.19 -10.13
CA ASN A 42 -1.32 5.24 -8.86
C ASN A 42 -1.50 4.09 -7.84
N ALA A 43 -2.09 2.96 -8.21
CA ALA A 43 -2.14 1.76 -7.36
C ALA A 43 -1.06 0.74 -7.70
N ASP A 44 -0.59 -0.02 -6.70
CA ASP A 44 0.33 -1.15 -6.89
C ASP A 44 -0.40 -2.50 -6.91
N ILE A 45 -1.51 -2.60 -6.18
CA ILE A 45 -2.28 -3.82 -5.97
C ILE A 45 -3.76 -3.51 -6.15
N VAL A 46 -4.47 -4.41 -6.82
CA VAL A 46 -5.93 -4.43 -6.93
C VAL A 46 -6.45 -5.69 -6.24
N VAL A 47 -7.47 -5.52 -5.39
CA VAL A 47 -8.15 -6.61 -4.69
C VAL A 47 -9.62 -6.63 -5.12
N GLU A 48 -10.12 -7.81 -5.48
CA GLU A 48 -11.48 -8.04 -5.94
C GLU A 48 -11.93 -7.11 -7.09
N GLU A 49 -11.00 -6.68 -7.94
CA GLU A 49 -11.21 -5.70 -9.04
C GLU A 49 -11.83 -4.36 -8.59
N LYS A 50 -11.81 -4.07 -7.29
CA LYS A 50 -12.48 -2.90 -6.70
C LYS A 50 -11.57 -2.10 -5.78
N PHE A 51 -10.80 -2.76 -4.94
CA PHE A 51 -10.03 -2.10 -3.89
C PHE A 51 -8.60 -1.87 -4.36
N LEU A 52 -8.21 -0.60 -4.40
CA LEU A 52 -6.91 -0.14 -4.83
C LEU A 52 -6.00 0.04 -3.62
N GLY A 53 -4.77 -0.46 -3.72
CA GLY A 53 -3.81 -0.36 -2.64
C GLY A 53 -2.39 -0.06 -3.09
N LYS A 54 -1.63 0.56 -2.18
CA LYS A 54 -0.23 0.92 -2.41
C LYS A 54 0.69 0.14 -1.48
N ALA A 55 1.79 -0.37 -2.03
CA ALA A 55 2.67 -1.31 -1.34
C ALA A 55 4.03 -0.69 -1.06
N LYS A 56 4.41 -0.59 0.23
CA LYS A 56 5.72 -0.09 0.64
C LYS A 56 6.52 -1.06 1.47
N THR A 57 7.79 -1.20 1.12
CA THR A 57 8.76 -1.93 1.92
C THR A 57 9.97 -1.06 2.19
N THR A 58 10.47 -1.07 3.41
CA THR A 58 11.61 -0.25 3.83
C THR A 58 12.71 -1.08 4.47
N LYS A 59 13.96 -0.60 4.39
CA LYS A 59 15.08 -1.13 5.19
C LYS A 59 15.09 -0.58 6.62
N ALA A 60 14.37 0.51 6.87
CA ALA A 60 14.22 1.03 8.22
C ALA A 60 13.64 -0.06 9.13
N LYS A 61 14.03 -0.05 10.40
CA LYS A 61 13.55 -1.04 11.38
C LYS A 61 12.38 -0.55 12.24
N LYS A 62 12.04 0.74 12.15
CA LYS A 62 11.17 1.40 13.12
C LYS A 62 9.96 2.13 12.51
N TYR A 63 10.08 2.64 11.29
CA TYR A 63 8.99 3.38 10.64
C TYR A 63 8.94 3.12 9.14
N VAL A 64 7.75 3.24 8.57
CA VAL A 64 7.50 3.32 7.13
C VAL A 64 6.98 4.72 6.84
N SER A 65 7.53 5.38 5.82
CA SER A 65 7.11 6.71 5.41
C SER A 65 6.31 6.62 4.12
N PHE A 66 5.13 7.22 4.16
CA PHE A 66 4.30 7.51 2.99
C PHE A 66 4.43 9.03 2.72
N PRO A 67 4.86 9.44 1.51
CA PRO A 67 4.82 10.83 1.06
C PRO A 67 3.40 11.39 1.16
N GLU A 68 3.31 12.69 1.40
CA GLU A 68 2.04 13.43 1.53
C GLU A 68 1.07 13.15 0.37
N LYS A 69 1.58 13.06 -0.86
CA LYS A 69 0.77 12.67 -2.03
C LYS A 69 -0.01 11.37 -1.82
N GLU A 70 0.62 10.34 -1.25
CA GLU A 70 -0.04 9.04 -1.03
C GLU A 70 -1.04 9.08 0.12
N ILE A 71 -0.81 9.96 1.10
CA ILE A 71 -1.77 10.23 2.16
C ILE A 71 -3.00 10.92 1.57
N LEU A 72 -2.81 11.93 0.72
CA LEU A 72 -3.90 12.60 0.01
C LEU A 72 -4.67 11.66 -0.91
N GLU A 73 -3.99 10.77 -1.65
CA GLU A 73 -4.62 9.72 -2.46
C GLU A 73 -5.53 8.82 -1.58
N LEU A 74 -5.09 8.46 -0.36
CA LEU A 74 -5.90 7.70 0.58
C LEU A 74 -7.08 8.53 1.13
N GLU A 75 -6.85 9.79 1.50
CA GLU A 75 -7.90 10.69 2.02
C GLU A 75 -9.00 10.99 1.00
N ASN A 76 -8.62 11.16 -0.27
CA ASN A 76 -9.53 11.39 -1.39
C ASN A 76 -10.23 10.11 -1.87
N LYS A 77 -9.95 8.95 -1.26
CA LYS A 77 -10.47 7.62 -1.65
C LYS A 77 -10.02 7.17 -3.05
N GLU A 78 -8.92 7.72 -3.56
CA GLU A 78 -8.24 7.22 -4.76
C GLU A 78 -7.52 5.90 -4.46
N LEU A 79 -7.09 5.72 -3.20
CA LEU A 79 -6.66 4.45 -2.63
C LEU A 79 -7.63 4.01 -1.54
N ASN A 80 -7.78 2.71 -1.37
CA ASN A 80 -8.57 2.10 -0.30
C ASN A 80 -7.70 1.65 0.87
N PHE A 81 -6.45 1.28 0.61
CA PHE A 81 -5.54 0.82 1.66
C PHE A 81 -4.07 1.05 1.34
N LEU A 82 -3.27 1.08 2.40
CA LEU A 82 -1.82 1.03 2.34
C LEU A 82 -1.36 -0.30 2.92
N VAL A 83 -0.44 -0.98 2.24
CA VAL A 83 0.18 -2.21 2.75
C VAL A 83 1.67 -2.01 2.87
N PHE A 84 2.24 -2.40 4.01
CA PHE A 84 3.68 -2.25 4.22
C PHE A 84 4.32 -3.34 5.04
N ASN A 85 5.64 -3.49 4.87
CA ASN A 85 6.46 -4.26 5.79
C ASN A 85 7.83 -3.62 6.03
N PHE A 86 8.48 -4.10 7.09
CA PHE A 86 9.90 -3.92 7.26
C PHE A 86 10.62 -5.02 6.46
N SER A 87 11.67 -4.65 5.75
CA SER A 87 12.41 -5.58 4.89
C SER A 87 12.84 -6.80 5.70
N ARG A 88 12.47 -8.00 5.24
CA ARG A 88 12.71 -9.31 5.88
C ARG A 88 11.77 -9.65 7.05
N THR A 89 10.68 -8.92 7.27
CA THR A 89 9.61 -9.35 8.18
C THR A 89 8.48 -10.04 7.40
N ASN A 90 7.94 -11.12 7.99
CA ASN A 90 6.91 -11.97 7.37
C ASN A 90 5.51 -11.83 8.03
N PRO A 91 5.28 -10.77 8.82
CA PRO A 91 4.01 -10.07 8.65
C PRO A 91 4.22 -8.76 7.90
N PHE A 92 3.25 -8.46 7.03
CA PHE A 92 2.99 -7.11 6.56
C PHE A 92 1.76 -6.57 7.28
N VAL A 93 1.65 -5.26 7.33
CA VAL A 93 0.53 -4.53 7.94
C VAL A 93 -0.31 -3.93 6.82
N VAL A 94 -1.62 -4.01 6.96
CA VAL A 94 -2.59 -3.33 6.09
C VAL A 94 -3.24 -2.23 6.92
N ILE A 95 -3.26 -1.01 6.39
CA ILE A 95 -4.00 0.12 6.94
C ILE A 95 -5.10 0.45 5.94
N ARG A 96 -6.36 0.27 6.34
CA ARG A 96 -7.51 0.68 5.51
C ARG A 96 -7.77 2.16 5.69
N PHE A 97 -8.39 2.79 4.70
CA PHE A 97 -8.78 4.20 4.78
C PHE A 97 -9.61 4.51 6.03
N GLU A 98 -10.55 3.64 6.39
CA GLU A 98 -11.43 3.86 7.55
C GLU A 98 -10.62 3.92 8.86
N ASP A 99 -9.71 2.95 9.05
CA ASP A 99 -8.84 2.88 10.23
C ASP A 99 -7.88 4.08 10.27
N PHE A 100 -7.39 4.51 9.11
CA PHE A 100 -6.52 5.68 8.99
C PHE A 100 -7.25 6.98 9.34
N ALA A 101 -8.46 7.17 8.81
CA ALA A 101 -9.28 8.36 9.05
C ALA A 101 -9.64 8.49 10.54
N GLU A 102 -9.97 7.37 11.20
CA GLU A 102 -10.21 7.34 12.64
C GLU A 102 -8.96 7.74 13.45
N LEU A 103 -7.79 7.20 13.10
CA LEU A 103 -6.52 7.56 13.74
C LEU A 103 -6.20 9.05 13.60
N VAL A 104 -6.37 9.62 12.40
CA VAL A 104 -6.14 11.05 12.14
C VAL A 104 -7.09 11.92 12.96
N LYS A 105 -8.37 11.53 13.04
CA LYS A 105 -9.37 12.22 13.87
C LYS A 105 -8.95 12.23 15.34
N LEU A 106 -8.65 11.06 15.91
CA LEU A 106 -8.20 10.93 17.31
C LEU A 106 -6.94 11.74 17.59
N TRP A 107 -6.01 11.79 16.64
CA TRP A 107 -4.77 12.56 16.79
C TRP A 107 -5.01 14.06 16.80
N LYS A 108 -5.91 14.55 15.95
CA LYS A 108 -6.34 15.96 15.93
C LYS A 108 -7.03 16.34 17.24
N GLU A 109 -7.92 15.48 17.76
CA GLU A 109 -8.63 15.69 19.02
C GLU A 109 -7.70 15.72 20.25
N ARG A 110 -6.59 14.97 20.22
CA ARG A 110 -5.59 14.95 21.32
C ARG A 110 -4.60 16.12 21.30
N LYS A 111 -4.54 16.85 20.18
CA LYS A 111 -3.59 17.96 19.97
C LYS A 111 -4.25 19.34 20.05
N GLY A 112 -5.58 19.40 19.96
CA GLY A 112 -6.38 20.59 20.30
C GLY A 112 -6.75 20.57 21.78
#